data_AF-A0A8J5CMM9-F1
#
_entry.id   AF-A0A8J5CMM9-F1
#
_cell.length_a   1.000
_cell.length_b   1.000
_cell.length_c   1.000
_cell.angle_alpha   90.00
_cell.angle_beta   90.00
_cell.angle_gamma   90.00
#
_symmetry.space_group_name_H-M   'P 1'
#
loop_
_entity.id
_entity.type
_entity.pdbx_description
1 polymer ?
#
loop_
_entity_poly.entity_id
_entity_poly.type
_entity_poly.pdbx_seq_one_letter_code
_entity_poly.pdbx_strand_id
1 'polypeptide(L)'
;MLRHFVVCGPAQRKCGIVASNYEEFLKKCRKKFELKKHNKILITLDDETEVDEEYFEYLVDDTKLLISRSKTIETTDYIHQLASFLHACLDRQPQLHSKVMGCLQEPVTSRQAVTLLELIAKATQASTPLMSREEDVEWFKGLDTKFKTKEAVMRNSAFTRMYSYLDHAKRELLPDKMLGDSPQSKAILFFKEKLVKSKYNASYFDRSALSDEERLCGPEGLFGCEGPFDQHKCSGIHFINPYASREARIVFSTWNFDHVIEKSRTIIPELKAALSGPRPSSVNLHYFYDLLFLHKNSLTAAKNTNGNLKLVHIACHVKKQHQCECEPEKIFLDRHDDVDGLCAQYDPGPRGRGLKRPQPLPDASYYTRSKRMQGSTDCCVGNGSNV
;
A
#
# COMPACT_ATOMS: atom_id res chain seq x y z
N MET A 1 -17.22 32.02 44.04
CA MET A 1 -18.17 33.04 43.54
C MET A 1 -19.04 32.38 42.47
N LEU A 2 -20.35 32.59 42.45
CA LEU A 2 -21.21 32.05 41.38
C LEU A 2 -20.94 32.84 40.10
N ARG A 3 -20.62 32.14 39.00
CA ARG A 3 -20.34 32.73 37.70
C ARG A 3 -21.32 32.23 36.66
N HIS A 4 -21.70 33.09 35.71
CA HIS A 4 -22.58 32.76 34.60
C HIS A 4 -21.80 32.52 33.31
N PHE A 5 -22.16 31.49 32.55
CA PHE A 5 -21.50 31.10 31.30
C PHE A 5 -22.53 30.82 30.20
N VAL A 6 -22.20 31.20 28.97
CA VAL A 6 -23.01 30.87 27.79
C VAL A 6 -22.45 29.62 27.13
N VAL A 7 -23.15 28.49 27.27
CA VAL A 7 -22.65 27.21 26.78
C VAL A 7 -23.33 26.80 25.49
N CYS A 8 -22.55 26.53 24.45
CA CYS A 8 -22.99 25.97 23.18
C CYS A 8 -22.76 24.45 23.17
N GLY A 9 -23.84 23.68 23.15
CA GLY A 9 -23.79 22.21 23.11
C GLY A 9 -24.01 21.62 21.72
N PRO A 10 -24.18 20.29 21.63
CA PRO A 10 -24.48 19.59 20.38
C PRO A 10 -25.66 20.20 19.63
N ALA A 11 -25.62 20.17 18.29
CA ALA A 11 -26.62 20.78 17.41
C ALA A 11 -26.79 22.31 17.58
N GLN A 12 -25.72 23.01 17.98
CA GLN A 12 -25.69 24.47 18.16
C GLN A 12 -26.68 25.02 19.21
N ARG A 13 -27.15 24.16 20.12
CA ARG A 13 -28.05 24.60 21.19
C ARG A 13 -27.30 25.43 22.22
N LYS A 14 -27.75 26.66 22.48
CA LYS A 14 -27.15 27.55 23.48
C LYS A 14 -27.93 27.52 24.79
N CYS A 15 -27.24 27.51 25.92
CA CYS A 15 -27.83 27.52 27.26
C CYS A 15 -26.95 28.32 28.23
N GLY A 16 -27.55 29.21 29.02
CA GLY A 16 -26.88 29.80 30.18
C GLY A 16 -26.68 28.78 31.30
N ILE A 17 -25.48 28.70 31.86
CA ILE A 17 -25.14 27.84 33.00
C ILE A 17 -24.47 28.70 34.06
N VAL A 18 -25.05 28.72 35.26
CA VAL A 18 -24.44 29.33 36.43
C VAL A 18 -23.75 28.24 37.25
N ALA A 19 -22.48 28.40 37.60
CA ALA A 19 -21.73 27.45 38.41
C ALA A 19 -20.68 28.15 39.28
N SER A 20 -20.35 27.55 40.42
CA SER A 20 -19.34 28.05 41.35
C SER A 20 -17.95 27.46 41.12
N ASN A 21 -17.89 26.25 40.55
CA ASN A 21 -16.66 25.52 40.23
C ASN A 21 -16.85 24.63 38.98
N TYR A 22 -15.74 24.07 38.49
CA TYR A 22 -15.70 23.29 37.26
C TYR A 22 -16.51 21.98 37.35
N GLU A 23 -16.47 21.28 38.48
CA GLU A 23 -17.23 20.05 38.70
C GLU A 23 -18.75 20.30 38.60
N GLU A 24 -19.24 21.34 39.27
CA GLU A 24 -20.65 21.76 39.23
C GLU A 24 -21.06 22.17 37.82
N PHE A 25 -20.19 22.90 37.11
CA PHE A 25 -20.39 23.30 35.72
C PHE A 25 -20.58 22.08 34.81
N LEU A 26 -19.70 21.08 34.89
CA LEU A 26 -19.79 19.84 34.11
C LEU A 26 -21.07 19.06 34.43
N LYS A 27 -21.46 18.97 35.70
CA LYS A 27 -22.71 18.31 36.13
C LYS A 27 -23.94 19.00 35.54
N LYS A 28 -23.97 20.33 35.53
CA LYS A 28 -25.04 21.14 34.93
C LYS A 28 -25.07 21.02 33.41
N CYS A 29 -23.91 20.99 32.76
CA CYS A 29 -23.79 20.72 31.32
C CYS A 29 -24.38 19.36 30.96
N ARG A 30 -24.00 18.29 31.67
CA ARG A 30 -24.53 16.93 31.44
C ARG A 30 -26.04 16.88 31.54
N LYS A 31 -26.61 17.51 32.57
CA LYS A 31 -28.05 17.56 32.79
C LYS A 31 -28.77 18.36 31.70
N LYS A 32 -28.28 19.57 31.37
CA LYS A 32 -28.92 20.45 30.38
C LYS A 32 -28.80 19.94 28.94
N PHE A 33 -27.76 19.19 28.61
CA PHE A 33 -27.51 18.68 27.26
C PHE A 33 -27.76 17.17 27.10
N GLU A 34 -28.35 16.53 28.12
CA GLU A 34 -28.71 15.10 28.11
C GLU A 34 -27.54 14.18 27.73
N LEU A 35 -26.33 14.51 28.21
CA LEU A 35 -25.10 13.81 27.84
C LEU A 35 -24.94 12.55 28.71
N LYS A 36 -24.66 11.40 28.07
CA LYS A 36 -24.45 10.12 28.75
C LYS A 36 -23.29 10.20 29.75
N LYS A 37 -23.42 9.54 30.92
CA LYS A 37 -22.43 9.59 32.03
C LYS A 37 -21.02 9.15 31.62
N HIS A 38 -20.88 8.18 30.72
CA HIS A 38 -19.60 7.64 30.26
C HIS A 38 -18.90 8.50 29.20
N ASN A 39 -19.55 9.53 28.66
CA ASN A 39 -18.92 10.40 27.67
C ASN A 39 -17.93 11.34 28.37
N LYS A 40 -16.65 11.28 27.97
CA LYS A 40 -15.70 12.37 28.28
C LYS A 40 -16.20 13.62 27.55
N ILE A 41 -16.43 14.69 28.31
CA ILE A 41 -16.86 15.99 27.78
C ILE A 41 -15.63 16.87 27.73
N LEU A 42 -15.39 17.48 26.56
CA LEU A 42 -14.35 18.47 26.38
C LEU A 42 -15.02 19.84 26.36
N ILE A 43 -14.46 20.80 27.10
CA ILE A 43 -14.93 22.19 27.13
C ILE A 43 -13.87 23.05 26.47
N THR A 44 -14.25 23.88 25.50
CA THR A 44 -13.32 24.79 24.83
C THR A 44 -13.87 26.21 24.73
N LEU A 45 -12.97 27.16 24.49
CA LEU A 45 -13.28 28.51 24.01
C LEU A 45 -13.54 28.52 22.50
N ASP A 46 -13.96 29.68 21.98
CA ASP A 46 -14.20 29.91 20.55
C ASP A 46 -12.94 29.73 19.67
N ASP A 47 -11.75 29.87 20.26
CA ASP A 47 -10.44 29.67 19.60
C ASP A 47 -9.90 28.24 19.74
N GLU A 48 -10.73 27.30 20.20
CA GLU A 48 -10.41 25.90 20.48
C GLU A 48 -9.49 25.65 21.69
N THR A 49 -9.19 26.66 22.52
CA THR A 49 -8.44 26.47 23.77
C THR A 49 -9.24 25.59 24.75
N GLU A 50 -8.64 24.50 25.23
CA GLU A 50 -9.25 23.60 26.22
C GLU A 50 -9.35 24.28 27.59
N VAL A 51 -10.52 24.17 28.21
CA VAL A 51 -10.78 24.69 29.55
C VAL A 51 -10.81 23.52 30.53
N ASP A 52 -9.74 23.37 31.28
CA ASP A 52 -9.64 22.49 32.44
C ASP A 52 -10.04 23.21 33.74
N GLU A 53 -9.89 22.54 34.88
CA GLU A 53 -10.28 23.08 36.18
C GLU A 53 -9.46 24.32 36.57
N GLU A 54 -8.17 24.35 36.27
CA GLU A 54 -7.28 25.47 36.56
C GLU A 54 -7.63 26.67 35.69
N TYR A 55 -7.81 26.47 34.38
CA TYR A 55 -8.20 27.52 33.46
C TYR A 55 -9.59 28.09 33.77
N PHE A 56 -10.50 27.25 34.27
CA PHE A 56 -11.86 27.64 34.63
C PHE A 56 -11.89 28.70 35.74
N GLU A 57 -10.90 28.78 36.62
CA GLU A 57 -10.83 29.81 37.67
C GLU A 57 -10.64 31.22 37.10
N TYR A 58 -9.96 31.34 35.96
CA TYR A 58 -9.66 32.63 35.32
C TYR A 58 -10.75 33.14 34.39
N LEU A 59 -11.79 32.34 34.13
CA LEU A 59 -12.89 32.74 33.26
C LEU A 59 -13.79 33.81 33.89
N VAL A 60 -14.14 34.80 33.09
CA VAL A 60 -15.07 35.88 33.47
C VAL A 60 -16.52 35.50 33.22
N ASP A 61 -17.45 36.25 33.82
CA ASP A 61 -18.88 36.09 33.58
C ASP A 61 -19.23 36.30 32.10
N ASP A 62 -20.27 35.60 31.66
CA ASP A 62 -20.79 35.56 30.29
C ASP A 62 -19.82 34.99 29.24
N THR A 63 -18.70 34.39 29.67
CA THR A 63 -17.79 33.70 28.75
C THR A 63 -18.53 32.62 27.97
N LYS A 64 -18.32 32.59 26.65
CA LYS A 64 -18.88 31.60 25.75
C LYS A 64 -18.01 30.34 25.74
N LEU A 65 -18.61 29.20 26.07
CA LEU A 65 -17.95 27.90 26.14
C LEU A 65 -18.63 26.91 25.20
N LEU A 66 -17.85 26.01 24.60
CA LEU A 66 -18.34 24.98 23.69
C LEU A 66 -18.17 23.60 24.31
N ILE A 67 -19.21 22.78 24.22
CA ILE A 67 -19.14 21.36 24.57
C ILE A 67 -18.77 20.60 23.30
N SER A 68 -17.51 20.18 23.22
CA SER A 68 -17.04 19.27 22.18
C SER A 68 -17.19 17.82 22.68
N ARG A 69 -17.69 16.94 21.81
CA ARG A 69 -17.57 15.49 22.03
C ARG A 69 -16.13 15.10 21.77
N SER A 70 -15.63 14.11 22.52
CA SER A 70 -14.29 13.53 22.32
C SER A 70 -14.01 13.29 20.82
N LYS A 71 -12.97 13.95 20.26
CA LYS A 71 -12.54 13.86 18.85
C LYS A 71 -12.31 12.41 18.38
N THR A 72 -12.10 11.46 19.30
CA THR A 72 -11.80 10.05 19.02
C THR A 72 -13.04 9.20 18.70
N ILE A 73 -14.22 9.53 19.23
CA ILE A 73 -15.44 8.71 19.03
C ILE A 73 -16.17 9.14 17.74
N GLU A 74 -16.23 10.44 17.45
CA GLU A 74 -16.89 10.95 16.25
C GLU A 74 -16.18 10.54 14.95
N THR A 75 -14.86 10.42 14.97
CA THR A 75 -14.10 9.94 13.82
C THR A 75 -14.39 8.47 13.54
N THR A 76 -14.42 7.61 14.57
CA THR A 76 -14.61 6.15 14.41
C THR A 76 -16.00 5.80 13.87
N ASP A 77 -17.06 6.50 14.30
CA ASP A 77 -18.44 6.29 13.81
C ASP A 77 -18.64 6.82 12.40
N TYR A 78 -18.09 7.98 12.06
CA TYR A 78 -18.12 8.49 10.67
C TYR A 78 -17.33 7.59 9.73
N ILE A 79 -16.19 7.06 10.18
CA ILE A 79 -15.37 6.10 9.43
C ILE A 79 -16.14 4.81 9.19
N HIS A 80 -16.77 4.24 10.22
CA HIS A 80 -17.57 3.03 10.06
C HIS A 80 -18.76 3.25 9.12
N GLN A 81 -19.42 4.41 9.19
CA GLN A 81 -20.51 4.77 8.29
C GLN A 81 -20.03 4.95 6.85
N LEU A 82 -18.86 5.56 6.65
CA LEU A 82 -18.33 5.83 5.32
C LEU A 82 -17.67 4.57 4.70
N ALA A 83 -17.05 3.72 5.50
CA ALA A 83 -16.62 2.38 5.14
C ALA A 83 -17.82 1.48 4.79
N SER A 84 -18.88 1.51 5.60
CA SER A 84 -20.13 0.80 5.32
C SER A 84 -20.83 1.32 4.06
N PHE A 85 -20.77 2.63 3.81
CA PHE A 85 -21.27 3.25 2.58
C PHE A 85 -20.45 2.81 1.36
N LEU A 86 -19.12 2.86 1.45
CA LEU A 86 -18.22 2.36 0.41
C LEU A 86 -18.46 0.86 0.15
N HIS A 87 -18.64 0.05 1.18
CA HIS A 87 -19.01 -1.37 1.05
C HIS A 87 -20.35 -1.56 0.36
N ALA A 88 -21.39 -0.84 0.79
CA ALA A 88 -22.70 -0.92 0.16
C ALA A 88 -22.66 -0.51 -1.31
N CYS A 89 -21.83 0.49 -1.66
CA CYS A 89 -21.60 0.90 -3.04
C CYS A 89 -20.83 -0.15 -3.85
N LEU A 90 -19.74 -0.70 -3.29
CA LEU A 90 -18.88 -1.68 -3.98
C LEU A 90 -19.53 -3.06 -4.12
N ASP A 91 -20.33 -3.50 -3.14
CA ASP A 91 -21.05 -4.78 -3.19
C ASP A 91 -22.25 -4.74 -4.14
N ARG A 92 -22.94 -3.59 -4.28
CA ARG A 92 -24.11 -3.47 -5.17
C ARG A 92 -23.76 -3.08 -6.60
N GLN A 93 -22.62 -2.42 -6.83
CA GLN A 93 -22.21 -1.90 -8.13
C GLN A 93 -20.69 -2.13 -8.33
N PRO A 94 -20.25 -3.32 -8.76
CA PRO A 94 -18.84 -3.62 -9.02
C PRO A 94 -18.17 -2.66 -10.00
N GLN A 95 -18.93 -2.12 -10.96
CA GLN A 95 -18.53 -1.08 -11.91
C GLN A 95 -18.18 0.27 -11.25
N LEU A 96 -18.64 0.53 -10.02
CA LEU A 96 -18.27 1.70 -9.25
C LEU A 96 -16.88 1.54 -8.64
N HIS A 97 -16.36 0.32 -8.52
CA HIS A 97 -15.01 0.05 -8.02
C HIS A 97 -13.97 0.78 -8.85
N SER A 98 -14.02 0.69 -10.18
CA SER A 98 -13.08 1.40 -11.05
C SER A 98 -13.21 2.92 -10.97
N LYS A 99 -14.41 3.46 -10.72
CA LYS A 99 -14.64 4.91 -10.53
C LYS A 99 -14.16 5.40 -9.17
N VAL A 100 -14.47 4.70 -8.07
CA VAL A 100 -13.99 5.03 -6.72
C VAL A 100 -12.47 4.91 -6.68
N MET A 101 -11.91 3.85 -7.24
CA MET A 101 -10.46 3.69 -7.36
C MET A 101 -9.86 4.76 -8.29
N GLY A 102 -10.55 5.15 -9.36
CA GLY A 102 -10.19 6.27 -10.22
C GLY A 102 -10.13 7.61 -9.45
N CYS A 103 -11.14 7.92 -8.65
CA CYS A 103 -11.16 9.11 -7.80
C CYS A 103 -10.06 9.10 -6.73
N LEU A 104 -9.72 7.92 -6.19
CA LEU A 104 -8.59 7.75 -5.28
C LEU A 104 -7.23 7.80 -6.01
N GLN A 105 -7.21 7.62 -7.33
CA GLN A 105 -6.02 7.63 -8.19
C GLN A 105 -5.74 8.97 -8.88
N GLU A 106 -6.68 9.91 -8.83
CA GLU A 106 -6.44 11.31 -9.19
C GLU A 106 -5.53 11.95 -8.13
N PRO A 107 -4.62 12.86 -8.54
CA PRO A 107 -3.79 13.59 -7.58
C PRO A 107 -4.73 14.22 -6.55
N VAL A 108 -4.54 13.87 -5.28
CA VAL A 108 -5.49 14.18 -4.21
C VAL A 108 -5.48 15.69 -3.93
N THR A 109 -6.17 16.44 -4.78
CA THR A 109 -6.40 17.88 -4.67
C THR A 109 -7.64 18.15 -3.82
N SER A 110 -8.53 17.16 -3.67
CA SER A 110 -9.69 17.24 -2.79
C SER A 110 -9.31 16.93 -1.35
N ARG A 111 -9.38 17.95 -0.50
CA ARG A 111 -9.22 17.87 0.97
C ARG A 111 -10.08 16.76 1.59
N GLN A 112 -11.25 16.47 1.02
CA GLN A 112 -12.19 15.45 1.52
C GLN A 112 -11.66 14.02 1.32
N ALA A 113 -11.00 13.74 0.19
CA ALA A 113 -10.40 12.44 -0.08
C ALA A 113 -9.16 12.18 0.79
N VAL A 114 -8.35 13.22 1.05
CA VAL A 114 -7.23 13.16 2.01
C VAL A 114 -7.77 12.83 3.41
N THR A 115 -8.75 13.60 3.89
CA THR A 115 -9.34 13.39 5.23
C THR A 115 -9.94 11.98 5.37
N LEU A 116 -10.61 11.47 4.33
CA LEU A 116 -11.12 10.10 4.34
C LEU A 116 -10.01 9.04 4.48
N LEU A 117 -8.93 9.18 3.71
CA LEU A 117 -7.81 8.24 3.75
C LEU A 117 -7.07 8.31 5.11
N GLU A 118 -6.88 9.51 5.66
CA GLU A 118 -6.31 9.71 7.00
C GLU A 118 -7.17 9.11 8.11
N LEU A 119 -8.49 9.18 7.95
CA LEU A 119 -9.45 8.62 8.90
C LEU A 119 -9.44 7.09 8.84
N ILE A 120 -9.48 6.48 7.65
CA ILE A 120 -9.31 5.02 7.48
C ILE A 120 -7.98 4.57 8.07
N ALA A 121 -6.89 5.30 7.82
CA ALA A 121 -5.59 5.03 8.40
C ALA A 121 -5.68 5.00 9.94
N LYS A 122 -6.23 6.05 10.57
CA LYS A 122 -6.38 6.14 12.04
C LYS A 122 -7.21 4.98 12.63
N ALA A 123 -8.32 4.61 12.00
CA ALA A 123 -9.14 3.49 12.46
C ALA A 123 -8.50 2.11 12.27
N THR A 124 -7.49 2.00 11.40
CA THR A 124 -6.82 0.73 11.07
C THR A 124 -5.48 0.57 11.77
N GLN A 125 -5.05 1.51 12.63
CA GLN A 125 -3.83 1.35 13.42
C GLN A 125 -3.86 0.16 14.38
N ALA A 126 -5.05 -0.29 14.77
CA ALA A 126 -5.22 -1.41 15.70
C ALA A 126 -4.76 -2.74 15.07
N SER A 127 -3.92 -3.47 15.79
CA SER A 127 -3.53 -4.84 15.43
C SER A 127 -4.73 -5.77 15.56
N THR A 128 -4.98 -6.61 14.55
CA THR A 128 -6.00 -7.66 14.64
C THR A 128 -5.34 -9.01 14.92
N PRO A 129 -5.74 -9.71 15.99
CA PRO A 129 -5.23 -11.05 16.28
C PRO A 129 -5.76 -12.10 15.29
N LEU A 130 -6.85 -11.81 14.59
CA LEU A 130 -7.46 -12.71 13.61
C LEU A 130 -6.59 -12.77 12.33
N MET A 131 -6.16 -13.97 11.96
CA MET A 131 -5.23 -14.18 10.85
C MET A 131 -5.81 -15.05 9.74
N SER A 132 -6.62 -16.04 10.11
CA SER A 132 -7.17 -17.03 9.19
C SER A 132 -8.51 -16.58 8.59
N ARG A 133 -8.89 -17.19 7.47
CA ARG A 133 -10.18 -16.95 6.84
C ARG A 133 -11.35 -17.40 7.72
N GLU A 134 -11.14 -18.47 8.47
CA GLU A 134 -12.12 -19.03 9.38
C GLU A 134 -12.45 -18.07 10.53
N GLU A 135 -11.44 -17.33 11.00
CA GLU A 135 -11.56 -16.33 12.07
C GLU A 135 -12.12 -14.98 11.61
N ASP A 136 -11.83 -14.55 10.38
CA ASP A 136 -12.19 -13.23 9.87
C ASP A 136 -12.75 -13.28 8.44
N VAL A 137 -13.91 -13.91 8.28
CA VAL A 137 -14.56 -14.13 6.97
C VAL A 137 -14.77 -12.82 6.21
N GLU A 138 -15.12 -11.74 6.91
CA GLU A 138 -15.41 -10.44 6.28
C GLU A 138 -14.16 -9.84 5.65
N TRP A 139 -12.98 -9.95 6.30
CA TRP A 139 -11.74 -9.51 5.68
C TRP A 139 -11.54 -10.19 4.33
N PHE A 140 -11.76 -11.51 4.20
CA PHE A 140 -11.51 -12.27 2.96
C PHE A 140 -12.59 -12.13 1.87
N LYS A 141 -13.68 -11.40 2.12
CA LYS A 141 -14.76 -11.23 1.15
C LYS A 141 -14.23 -10.62 -0.16
N GLY A 142 -14.64 -11.22 -1.27
CA GLY A 142 -14.20 -10.86 -2.63
C GLY A 142 -12.86 -11.47 -3.07
N LEU A 143 -12.20 -12.30 -2.25
CA LEU A 143 -10.97 -13.01 -2.62
C LEU A 143 -11.21 -14.46 -3.00
N ASP A 144 -10.29 -15.00 -3.81
CA ASP A 144 -10.21 -16.41 -4.19
C ASP A 144 -10.18 -17.34 -2.95
N THR A 145 -10.93 -18.44 -3.01
CA THR A 145 -11.10 -19.40 -1.92
C THR A 145 -9.81 -20.16 -1.54
N LYS A 146 -8.76 -20.07 -2.37
CA LYS A 146 -7.43 -20.62 -2.07
C LYS A 146 -6.70 -19.92 -0.94
N PHE A 147 -6.97 -18.63 -0.69
CA PHE A 147 -6.26 -17.87 0.34
C PHE A 147 -6.79 -18.17 1.74
N LYS A 148 -5.97 -18.82 2.58
CA LYS A 148 -6.39 -19.21 3.94
C LYS A 148 -5.97 -18.23 5.03
N THR A 149 -4.96 -17.40 4.79
CA THR A 149 -4.47 -16.42 5.77
C THR A 149 -4.30 -15.04 5.12
N LYS A 150 -4.35 -13.99 5.94
CA LYS A 150 -4.15 -12.60 5.49
C LYS A 150 -2.76 -12.44 4.89
N GLU A 151 -1.75 -13.06 5.52
CA GLU A 151 -0.35 -13.06 5.07
C GLU A 151 -0.21 -13.70 3.69
N ALA A 152 -0.94 -14.78 3.39
CA ALA A 152 -0.91 -15.40 2.06
C ALA A 152 -1.43 -14.45 0.97
N VAL A 153 -2.48 -13.66 1.27
CA VAL A 153 -3.01 -12.65 0.36
C VAL A 153 -2.00 -11.52 0.16
N MET A 154 -1.40 -11.03 1.25
CA MET A 154 -0.45 -9.93 1.20
C MET A 154 0.85 -10.31 0.49
N ARG A 155 1.36 -11.54 0.72
CA ARG A 155 2.45 -12.13 -0.06
C ARG A 155 2.12 -12.17 -1.55
N ASN A 156 0.91 -12.62 -1.90
CA ASN A 156 0.48 -12.63 -3.29
C ASN A 156 0.41 -11.22 -3.88
N SER A 157 -0.02 -10.21 -3.12
CA SER A 157 -0.04 -8.81 -3.54
C SER A 157 1.37 -8.30 -3.91
N ALA A 158 2.37 -8.52 -3.05
CA ALA A 158 3.76 -8.18 -3.34
C ALA A 158 4.31 -8.95 -4.55
N PHE A 159 4.07 -10.28 -4.59
CA PHE A 159 4.44 -11.15 -5.70
C PHE A 159 3.90 -10.61 -7.04
N THR A 160 2.61 -10.27 -7.10
CA THR A 160 1.96 -9.80 -8.35
C THR A 160 2.59 -8.51 -8.84
N ARG A 161 2.99 -7.59 -7.94
CA ARG A 161 3.70 -6.36 -8.33
C ARG A 161 5.05 -6.67 -8.97
N MET A 162 5.90 -7.49 -8.33
CA MET A 162 7.20 -7.86 -8.88
C MET A 162 7.08 -8.65 -10.19
N TYR A 163 6.12 -9.58 -10.25
CA TYR A 163 5.83 -10.33 -11.46
C TYR A 163 5.42 -9.40 -12.62
N SER A 164 4.56 -8.40 -12.35
CA SER A 164 4.16 -7.43 -13.38
C SER A 164 5.33 -6.60 -13.91
N TYR A 165 6.33 -6.32 -13.07
CA TYR A 165 7.54 -5.61 -13.48
C TYR A 165 8.40 -6.47 -14.39
N LEU A 166 8.53 -7.77 -14.09
CA LEU A 166 9.22 -8.73 -14.94
C LEU A 166 8.49 -8.91 -16.28
N ASP A 167 7.17 -9.06 -16.25
CA ASP A 167 6.35 -9.18 -17.47
C ASP A 167 6.48 -7.95 -18.37
N HIS A 168 6.44 -6.76 -17.78
CA HIS A 168 6.67 -5.51 -18.52
C HIS A 168 8.07 -5.48 -19.13
N ALA A 169 9.12 -5.78 -18.36
CA ALA A 169 10.49 -5.83 -18.90
C ALA A 169 10.62 -6.84 -20.04
N LYS A 170 9.98 -8.01 -19.90
CA LYS A 170 9.94 -9.04 -20.95
C LYS A 170 9.29 -8.51 -22.24
N ARG A 171 8.13 -7.86 -22.15
CA ARG A 171 7.42 -7.31 -23.32
C ARG A 171 8.24 -6.25 -24.05
N GLU A 172 8.93 -5.38 -23.32
CA GLU A 172 9.72 -4.28 -23.90
C GLU A 172 11.06 -4.75 -24.51
N LEU A 173 11.71 -5.75 -23.90
CA LEU A 173 13.00 -6.28 -24.35
C LEU A 173 12.86 -7.39 -25.40
N LEU A 174 11.78 -8.16 -25.38
CA LEU A 174 11.52 -9.29 -26.26
C LEU A 174 10.15 -9.14 -26.96
N PRO A 175 10.00 -8.19 -27.90
CA PRO A 175 8.83 -8.19 -28.77
C PRO A 175 8.80 -9.49 -29.59
N ASP A 176 7.61 -9.99 -29.93
CA ASP A 176 7.23 -11.33 -30.47
C ASP A 176 8.06 -11.94 -31.64
N LYS A 177 9.11 -11.27 -32.10
CA LYS A 177 10.04 -11.70 -33.15
C LYS A 177 11.43 -12.16 -32.64
N MET A 178 11.69 -12.10 -31.33
CA MET A 178 12.99 -12.42 -30.72
C MET A 178 12.99 -13.75 -29.95
N LEU A 179 12.50 -14.83 -30.57
CA LEU A 179 12.70 -16.18 -30.03
C LEU A 179 14.12 -16.66 -30.36
N GLY A 180 15.01 -16.68 -29.37
CA GLY A 180 16.38 -17.19 -29.52
C GLY A 180 17.28 -16.86 -28.32
N ASP A 181 18.53 -17.34 -28.38
CA ASP A 181 19.60 -17.13 -27.38
C ASP A 181 20.19 -15.69 -27.44
N SER A 182 19.34 -14.67 -27.45
CA SER A 182 19.75 -13.26 -27.49
C SER A 182 20.22 -12.77 -26.12
N PRO A 183 21.05 -11.70 -26.05
CA PRO A 183 21.39 -11.04 -24.78
C PRO A 183 20.15 -10.62 -23.97
N GLN A 184 19.08 -10.18 -24.64
CA GLN A 184 17.81 -9.81 -24.03
C GLN A 184 17.11 -11.02 -23.41
N SER A 185 17.10 -12.17 -24.09
CA SER A 185 16.54 -13.42 -23.55
C SER A 185 17.30 -13.88 -22.30
N LYS A 186 18.64 -13.79 -22.34
CA LYS A 186 19.51 -14.10 -21.19
C LYS A 186 19.25 -13.16 -20.01
N ALA A 187 19.07 -11.86 -20.25
CA ALA A 187 18.74 -10.90 -19.21
C ALA A 187 17.40 -11.21 -18.53
N ILE A 188 16.34 -11.50 -19.30
CA ILE A 188 15.03 -11.88 -18.75
C ILE A 188 15.11 -13.19 -17.96
N LEU A 189 15.87 -14.18 -18.44
CA LEU A 189 16.08 -15.43 -17.71
C LEU A 189 16.80 -15.18 -16.38
N PHE A 190 17.88 -14.39 -16.40
CA PHE A 190 18.61 -13.99 -15.21
C PHE A 190 17.70 -13.31 -14.17
N PHE A 191 16.88 -12.34 -14.58
CA PHE A 191 15.92 -11.68 -13.68
C PHE A 191 14.89 -12.66 -13.12
N LYS A 192 14.33 -13.53 -13.96
CA LYS A 192 13.35 -14.54 -13.55
C LYS A 192 13.95 -15.51 -12.53
N GLU A 193 15.15 -16.02 -12.75
CA GLU A 193 15.82 -16.94 -11.82
C GLU A 193 16.08 -16.29 -10.47
N LYS A 194 16.56 -15.04 -10.47
CA LYS A 194 16.84 -14.30 -9.23
C LYS A 194 15.55 -13.96 -8.47
N LEU A 195 14.46 -13.58 -9.17
CA LEU A 195 13.13 -13.41 -8.56
C LEU A 195 12.57 -14.74 -8.03
N VAL A 196 12.71 -15.86 -8.73
CA VAL A 196 12.25 -17.17 -8.23
C VAL A 196 13.00 -17.52 -6.93
N LYS A 197 14.32 -17.31 -6.89
CA LYS A 197 15.14 -17.52 -5.70
C LYS A 197 14.69 -16.63 -4.52
N SER A 198 14.34 -15.38 -4.77
CA SER A 198 13.83 -14.45 -3.75
C SER A 198 12.32 -14.57 -3.48
N LYS A 199 11.63 -15.57 -4.07
CA LYS A 199 10.17 -15.72 -4.02
C LYS A 199 9.43 -14.42 -4.44
N TYR A 200 9.97 -13.74 -5.44
CA TYR A 200 9.48 -12.47 -5.99
C TYR A 200 9.29 -11.40 -4.91
N ASN A 201 10.16 -11.40 -3.89
CA ASN A 201 10.14 -10.47 -2.77
C ASN A 201 8.75 -10.41 -2.08
N ALA A 202 8.03 -11.54 -2.08
CA ALA A 202 6.68 -11.63 -1.52
C ALA A 202 6.65 -11.28 -0.02
N SER A 203 7.78 -11.45 0.69
CA SER A 203 7.93 -11.11 2.10
C SER A 203 7.77 -9.63 2.41
N TYR A 204 7.94 -8.73 1.41
CA TYR A 204 7.80 -7.29 1.63
C TYR A 204 6.47 -6.91 2.29
N PHE A 205 5.40 -7.63 1.98
CA PHE A 205 4.09 -7.39 2.59
C PHE A 205 3.69 -8.46 3.59
N ASP A 206 4.62 -9.27 4.09
CA ASP A 206 4.33 -10.34 5.03
C ASP A 206 4.73 -9.97 6.45
N ARG A 207 3.76 -9.57 7.29
CA ARG A 207 4.02 -9.28 8.70
C ARG A 207 4.53 -10.48 9.50
N SER A 208 4.39 -11.72 9.00
CA SER A 208 4.93 -12.93 9.65
C SER A 208 6.38 -13.26 9.23
N ALA A 209 6.97 -12.50 8.30
CA ALA A 209 8.38 -12.68 7.94
C ALA A 209 9.27 -12.48 9.18
N LEU A 210 10.26 -13.36 9.33
CA LEU A 210 11.07 -13.49 10.54
C LEU A 210 12.04 -12.34 10.74
N SER A 211 12.47 -11.70 9.65
CA SER A 211 13.40 -10.57 9.68
C SER A 211 12.69 -9.27 9.34
N ASP A 212 12.94 -8.24 10.15
CA ASP A 212 12.55 -6.85 9.85
C ASP A 212 13.18 -6.33 8.56
N GLU A 213 14.26 -6.95 8.09
CA GLU A 213 14.90 -6.60 6.80
C GLU A 213 14.11 -7.15 5.59
N GLU A 214 13.25 -8.16 5.79
CA GLU A 214 12.51 -8.85 4.73
C GLU A 214 11.09 -8.32 4.52
N ARG A 215 10.54 -7.61 5.51
CA ARG A 215 9.18 -7.02 5.50
C ARG A 215 9.23 -5.49 5.56
N LEU A 216 8.25 -4.84 4.94
CA LEU A 216 8.12 -3.37 4.92
C LEU A 216 7.10 -2.84 5.94
N CYS A 217 6.52 -3.73 6.73
CA CYS A 217 5.61 -3.38 7.82
C CYS A 217 6.21 -3.81 9.15
N GLY A 218 5.74 -3.19 10.24
CA GLY A 218 5.99 -3.72 11.58
C GLY A 218 5.30 -5.07 11.80
N PRO A 219 5.57 -5.75 12.93
CA PRO A 219 4.95 -7.05 13.25
C PRO A 219 3.43 -7.03 13.27
N GLU A 220 2.84 -5.85 13.51
CA GLU A 220 1.40 -5.63 13.52
C GLU A 220 0.77 -5.60 12.12
N GLY A 221 1.61 -5.46 11.07
CA GLY A 221 1.18 -5.23 9.69
C GLY A 221 1.00 -3.76 9.31
N LEU A 222 1.45 -2.81 10.13
CA LEU A 222 1.38 -1.38 9.83
C LEU A 222 2.47 -0.97 8.83
N PHE A 223 2.07 -0.43 7.68
CA PHE A 223 2.95 0.14 6.66
C PHE A 223 2.97 1.67 6.78
N GLY A 224 4.15 2.26 6.58
CA GLY A 224 4.33 3.70 6.46
C GLY A 224 4.66 4.10 5.02
N CYS A 225 4.18 5.26 4.59
CA CYS A 225 4.59 5.84 3.32
C CYS A 225 6.03 6.34 3.41
N GLU A 226 6.83 6.06 2.39
CA GLU A 226 8.22 6.49 2.32
C GLU A 226 8.39 7.87 1.67
N GLY A 227 7.29 8.49 1.23
CA GLY A 227 7.28 9.80 0.59
C GLY A 227 7.65 9.75 -0.90
N PRO A 228 7.47 10.87 -1.62
CA PRO A 228 7.73 10.94 -3.06
C PRO A 228 9.18 10.61 -3.40
N PHE A 229 9.45 10.34 -4.69
CA PHE A 229 10.76 9.89 -5.18
C PHE A 229 11.92 10.85 -4.82
N ASP A 230 11.64 12.14 -4.78
CA ASP A 230 12.57 13.24 -4.54
C ASP A 230 12.74 13.60 -3.06
N GLN A 231 12.02 12.93 -2.16
CA GLN A 231 12.10 13.17 -0.71
C GLN A 231 12.60 11.94 0.03
N HIS A 232 13.30 12.16 1.14
CA HIS A 232 13.79 11.08 1.99
C HIS A 232 12.66 10.39 2.77
N LYS A 233 11.61 11.13 3.16
CA LYS A 233 10.49 10.63 3.97
C LYS A 233 9.18 11.24 3.52
N CYS A 234 8.07 10.62 3.92
CA CYS A 234 6.77 11.24 3.77
C CYS A 234 6.60 12.43 4.73
N SER A 235 6.16 13.58 4.22
CA SER A 235 5.78 14.74 5.03
C SER A 235 4.36 14.64 5.61
N GLY A 236 3.51 13.80 5.01
CA GLY A 236 2.17 13.50 5.50
C GLY A 236 2.15 12.35 6.50
N ILE A 237 1.04 12.20 7.22
CA ILE A 237 0.84 11.09 8.16
C ILE A 237 0.16 9.93 7.43
N HIS A 238 0.85 9.38 6.43
CA HIS A 238 0.34 8.28 5.61
C HIS A 238 0.84 6.93 6.16
N PHE A 239 -0.07 6.19 6.79
CA PHE A 239 0.16 4.85 7.27
C PHE A 239 -1.10 4.01 7.00
N ILE A 240 -0.97 2.69 6.96
CA ILE A 240 -2.11 1.80 6.75
C ILE A 240 -1.79 0.41 7.27
N ASN A 241 -2.77 -0.23 7.89
CA ASN A 241 -2.69 -1.65 8.21
C ASN A 241 -3.68 -2.44 7.33
N PRO A 242 -3.24 -3.01 6.19
CA PRO A 242 -4.11 -3.79 5.32
C PRO A 242 -4.61 -5.07 5.98
N TYR A 243 -4.01 -5.51 7.10
CA TYR A 243 -4.48 -6.65 7.87
C TYR A 243 -5.68 -6.34 8.76
N ALA A 244 -5.93 -5.06 9.06
CA ALA A 244 -6.94 -4.66 10.02
C ALA A 244 -8.38 -4.84 9.51
N SER A 245 -8.63 -4.58 8.21
CA SER A 245 -9.97 -4.70 7.64
C SER A 245 -9.96 -4.92 6.12
N ARG A 246 -11.12 -5.33 5.58
CA ARG A 246 -11.33 -5.50 4.13
C ARG A 246 -11.07 -4.20 3.37
N GLU A 247 -11.51 -3.07 3.91
CA GLU A 247 -11.35 -1.73 3.36
C GLU A 247 -9.89 -1.32 3.35
N ALA A 248 -9.18 -1.53 4.46
CA ALA A 248 -7.76 -1.23 4.55
C ALA A 248 -6.96 -2.01 3.49
N ARG A 249 -7.30 -3.29 3.28
CA ARG A 249 -6.72 -4.10 2.21
C ARG A 249 -7.03 -3.54 0.82
N ILE A 250 -8.28 -3.12 0.57
CA ILE A 250 -8.67 -2.53 -0.71
C ILE A 250 -7.92 -1.21 -0.95
N VAL A 251 -7.86 -0.32 0.04
CA VAL A 251 -7.11 0.94 -0.03
C VAL A 251 -5.62 0.67 -0.26
N PHE A 252 -5.04 -0.35 0.36
CA PHE A 252 -3.64 -0.70 0.13
C PHE A 252 -3.33 -1.13 -1.30
N SER A 253 -4.33 -1.54 -2.09
CA SER A 253 -4.13 -1.78 -3.52
C SER A 253 -3.86 -0.50 -4.33
N THR A 254 -4.17 0.69 -3.79
CA THR A 254 -3.80 1.99 -4.40
C THR A 254 -2.37 2.43 -4.05
N TRP A 255 -1.76 1.84 -3.02
CA TRP A 255 -0.37 2.11 -2.66
C TRP A 255 0.55 1.52 -3.71
N ASN A 256 1.59 2.25 -4.11
CA ASN A 256 2.46 1.87 -5.21
C ASN A 256 3.86 1.51 -4.71
N PHE A 257 4.51 0.58 -5.42
CA PHE A 257 5.96 0.50 -5.42
C PHE A 257 6.46 1.41 -6.54
N ASP A 258 6.76 2.65 -6.18
CA ASP A 258 7.21 3.68 -7.10
C ASP A 258 8.71 3.55 -7.34
N HIS A 259 9.12 3.58 -8.59
CA HIS A 259 10.52 3.49 -8.99
C HIS A 259 11.14 4.89 -8.95
N VAL A 260 12.16 5.12 -8.12
CA VAL A 260 12.82 6.44 -8.02
C VAL A 260 13.44 6.83 -9.37
N ILE A 261 14.26 5.95 -9.94
CA ILE A 261 14.65 5.99 -11.36
C ILE A 261 13.57 5.25 -12.14
N GLU A 262 12.88 5.92 -13.05
CA GLU A 262 11.67 5.39 -13.69
C GLU A 262 11.94 4.13 -14.54
N LYS A 263 11.20 3.05 -14.26
CA LYS A 263 11.32 1.79 -14.99
C LYS A 263 11.15 1.94 -16.51
N SER A 264 10.03 2.50 -16.94
CA SER A 264 9.65 2.51 -18.36
C SER A 264 10.26 3.67 -19.15
N ARG A 265 10.63 4.76 -18.49
CA ARG A 265 11.23 5.94 -19.14
C ARG A 265 12.76 5.88 -19.17
N THR A 266 13.39 5.19 -18.23
CA THR A 266 14.84 5.22 -18.04
C THR A 266 15.41 3.80 -17.93
N ILE A 267 15.02 2.97 -16.95
CA ILE A 267 15.74 1.71 -16.70
C ILE A 267 15.68 0.74 -17.89
N ILE A 268 14.48 0.50 -18.44
CA ILE A 268 14.28 -0.45 -19.53
C ILE A 268 14.90 0.05 -20.86
N PRO A 269 14.70 1.32 -21.29
CA PRO A 269 15.36 1.85 -22.47
C PRO A 269 16.90 1.75 -22.39
N GLU A 270 17.50 2.07 -21.25
CA GLU A 270 18.95 2.02 -21.04
C GLU A 270 19.47 0.60 -21.09
N LEU A 271 18.78 -0.34 -20.43
CA LEU A 271 19.10 -1.77 -20.50
C LEU A 271 19.01 -2.28 -21.94
N LYS A 272 17.95 -1.89 -22.66
CA LYS A 272 17.74 -2.28 -24.06
C LYS A 272 18.88 -1.78 -24.95
N ALA A 273 19.27 -0.52 -24.79
CA ALA A 273 20.38 0.08 -25.50
C ALA A 273 21.71 -0.63 -25.19
N ALA A 274 21.99 -0.89 -23.91
CA ALA A 274 23.21 -1.58 -23.48
C ALA A 274 23.32 -3.02 -24.04
N LEU A 275 22.21 -3.78 -24.02
CA LEU A 275 22.13 -5.15 -24.56
C LEU A 275 22.15 -5.21 -26.09
N SER A 276 21.85 -4.11 -26.77
CA SER A 276 21.91 -4.00 -28.23
C SER A 276 23.22 -3.34 -28.70
N GLY A 277 24.05 -2.88 -27.75
CA GLY A 277 25.31 -2.21 -27.99
C GLY A 277 26.48 -3.15 -28.31
N PRO A 278 27.71 -2.62 -28.34
CA PRO A 278 28.89 -3.37 -28.79
C PRO A 278 29.43 -4.39 -27.77
N ARG A 279 29.00 -4.31 -26.49
CA ARG A 279 29.50 -5.17 -25.40
C ARG A 279 28.35 -5.73 -24.55
N PRO A 280 27.40 -6.48 -25.13
CA PRO A 280 26.21 -6.95 -24.42
C PRO A 280 26.52 -7.96 -23.31
N SER A 281 27.64 -8.68 -23.39
CA SER A 281 28.10 -9.61 -22.36
C SER A 281 28.64 -8.92 -21.11
N SER A 282 29.09 -7.66 -21.22
CA SER A 282 29.62 -6.88 -20.11
C SER A 282 28.55 -6.06 -19.39
N VAL A 283 27.27 -6.17 -19.79
CA VAL A 283 26.17 -5.43 -19.14
C VAL A 283 25.98 -5.96 -17.72
N ASN A 284 25.99 -5.06 -16.74
CA ASN A 284 25.80 -5.40 -15.34
C ASN A 284 24.32 -5.68 -15.04
N LEU A 285 23.88 -6.92 -15.28
CA LEU A 285 22.50 -7.33 -15.02
C LEU A 285 22.10 -7.23 -13.54
N HIS A 286 23.05 -7.30 -12.61
CA HIS A 286 22.77 -7.12 -11.19
C HIS A 286 22.31 -5.70 -10.87
N TYR A 287 22.95 -4.68 -11.46
CA TYR A 287 22.55 -3.29 -11.32
C TYR A 287 21.09 -3.07 -11.78
N PHE A 288 20.76 -3.54 -12.98
CA PHE A 288 19.39 -3.42 -13.49
C PHE A 288 18.37 -4.23 -12.68
N TYR A 289 18.76 -5.39 -12.15
CA TYR A 289 17.90 -6.16 -11.25
C TYR A 289 17.54 -5.36 -9.99
N ASP A 290 18.55 -4.75 -9.35
CA ASP A 290 18.36 -3.96 -8.14
C ASP A 290 17.42 -2.78 -8.40
N LEU A 291 17.63 -2.08 -9.52
CA LEU A 291 16.78 -0.98 -9.95
C LEU A 291 15.34 -1.38 -10.25
N LEU A 292 15.12 -2.58 -10.80
CA LEU A 292 13.79 -3.02 -11.21
C LEU A 292 12.96 -3.62 -10.08
N PHE A 293 13.60 -4.32 -9.14
CA PHE A 293 12.91 -5.26 -8.25
C PHE A 293 13.20 -5.09 -6.76
N LEU A 294 14.26 -4.37 -6.39
CA LEU A 294 14.61 -4.22 -4.98
C LEU A 294 14.06 -2.93 -4.38
N HIS A 295 13.52 -3.07 -3.18
CA HIS A 295 13.13 -1.97 -2.33
C HIS A 295 14.35 -1.17 -1.84
N LYS A 296 14.18 0.15 -1.79
CA LYS A 296 15.17 1.08 -1.25
C LYS A 296 15.13 0.98 0.27
N ASN A 297 15.72 -0.07 0.81
CA ASN A 297 15.71 -0.29 2.25
C ASN A 297 16.79 0.58 2.91
N SER A 298 16.37 1.58 3.69
CA SER A 298 17.27 2.51 4.39
C SER A 298 18.02 1.85 5.55
N LEU A 299 17.57 0.66 6.02
CA LEU A 299 18.18 -0.07 7.13
C LEU A 299 19.27 -1.06 6.70
N THR A 300 19.26 -1.52 5.44
CA THR A 300 20.29 -2.41 4.87
C THR A 300 21.32 -1.67 4.02
N ALA A 301 21.56 -0.38 4.30
CA ALA A 301 22.70 0.35 3.74
C ALA A 301 24.04 -0.38 4.01
N ALA A 302 24.09 -1.27 5.01
CA ALA A 302 25.22 -2.16 5.29
C ALA A 302 25.42 -3.32 4.28
N LYS A 303 24.49 -3.58 3.35
CA LYS A 303 24.53 -4.72 2.40
C LYS A 303 24.76 -4.33 0.93
N ASN A 304 25.13 -3.09 0.61
CA ASN A 304 25.37 -2.63 -0.78
C ASN A 304 24.20 -2.88 -1.75
N THR A 305 22.96 -2.96 -1.27
CA THR A 305 21.79 -3.13 -2.15
C THR A 305 21.28 -1.75 -2.59
N ASN A 306 21.56 -1.36 -3.83
CA ASN A 306 21.10 -0.10 -4.44
C ASN A 306 19.64 -0.22 -4.93
N GLY A 307 18.73 -0.60 -4.02
CA GLY A 307 17.31 -0.71 -4.35
C GLY A 307 16.70 0.62 -4.76
N ASN A 308 15.66 0.56 -5.59
CA ASN A 308 15.08 1.72 -6.28
C ASN A 308 13.57 1.86 -6.08
N LEU A 309 12.91 0.89 -5.45
CA LEU A 309 11.47 0.96 -5.16
C LEU A 309 11.22 1.66 -3.83
N LYS A 310 10.24 2.57 -3.80
CA LYS A 310 9.64 3.12 -2.58
C LYS A 310 8.17 2.72 -2.48
N LEU A 311 7.73 2.31 -1.31
CA LEU A 311 6.32 2.09 -0.99
C LEU A 311 5.66 3.43 -0.66
N VAL A 312 4.79 3.90 -1.54
CA VAL A 312 4.18 5.22 -1.43
C VAL A 312 2.66 5.16 -1.46
N HIS A 313 2.06 5.99 -0.61
CA HIS A 313 0.65 6.33 -0.71
C HIS A 313 0.38 7.04 -2.05
N ILE A 314 -0.82 6.90 -2.58
CA ILE A 314 -1.17 7.45 -3.90
C ILE A 314 -1.00 8.97 -4.01
N ALA A 315 -1.23 9.71 -2.92
CA ALA A 315 -0.98 11.15 -2.87
C ALA A 315 0.52 11.53 -2.96
N CYS A 316 1.42 10.60 -2.64
CA CYS A 316 2.87 10.76 -2.73
C CYS A 316 3.46 10.14 -4.00
N HIS A 317 2.66 9.48 -4.84
CA HIS A 317 3.09 8.94 -6.12
C HIS A 317 3.05 10.03 -7.18
N VAL A 318 4.20 10.65 -7.44
CA VAL A 318 4.33 11.74 -8.40
C VAL A 318 4.36 11.17 -9.81
N LYS A 319 3.26 11.29 -10.56
CA LYS A 319 3.18 10.77 -11.94
C LYS A 319 3.96 11.60 -12.99
N LYS A 320 4.56 12.73 -12.58
CA LYS A 320 5.41 13.55 -13.46
C LYS A 320 6.74 12.84 -13.68
N GLN A 321 7.47 13.23 -14.72
CA GLN A 321 8.79 12.67 -15.00
C GLN A 321 9.74 12.89 -13.82
N HIS A 322 10.42 11.83 -13.40
CA HIS A 322 11.49 11.90 -12.41
C HIS A 322 12.75 12.34 -13.13
N GLN A 323 13.44 13.36 -12.62
CA GLN A 323 14.73 13.80 -13.15
C GLN A 323 15.85 12.93 -12.56
N CYS A 324 15.73 11.61 -12.71
CA CYS A 324 16.68 10.62 -12.20
C CYS A 324 17.11 9.70 -13.34
N GLU A 325 18.40 9.45 -13.44
CA GLU A 325 19.02 8.67 -14.51
C GLU A 325 19.75 7.44 -13.94
N CYS A 326 19.99 6.45 -14.81
CA CYS A 326 20.88 5.34 -14.48
C CYS A 326 22.33 5.87 -14.32
N GLU A 327 23.05 5.35 -13.33
CA GLU A 327 24.46 5.64 -13.06
C GLU A 327 25.33 5.04 -14.19
N PRO A 328 25.91 5.86 -15.08
CA PRO A 328 26.58 5.36 -16.29
C PRO A 328 27.71 4.36 -16.01
N GLU A 329 28.44 4.57 -14.92
CA GLU A 329 29.55 3.74 -14.44
C GLU A 329 29.10 2.36 -13.95
N LYS A 330 27.82 2.17 -13.59
CA LYS A 330 27.29 0.88 -13.12
C LYS A 330 26.63 0.06 -14.21
N ILE A 331 26.43 0.61 -15.41
CA ILE A 331 25.75 -0.07 -16.54
C ILE A 331 26.56 -1.26 -17.05
N PHE A 332 27.89 -1.15 -17.05
CA PHE A 332 28.80 -2.20 -17.50
C PHE A 332 29.71 -2.64 -16.36
N LEU A 333 30.10 -3.92 -16.36
CA LEU A 333 31.16 -4.43 -15.50
C LEU A 333 32.51 -3.97 -16.06
N ASP A 334 33.40 -3.51 -15.19
CA ASP A 334 34.78 -3.22 -15.57
C ASP A 334 35.50 -4.50 -16.01
N ARG A 335 36.43 -4.40 -16.96
CA ARG A 335 37.13 -5.55 -17.60
C ARG A 335 38.05 -6.35 -16.65
N HIS A 336 37.99 -6.15 -15.34
CA HIS A 336 38.95 -6.70 -14.39
C HIS A 336 38.44 -7.80 -13.45
N ASP A 337 37.19 -8.23 -13.56
CA ASP A 337 36.64 -9.29 -12.68
C ASP A 337 36.51 -10.68 -13.35
N ASP A 338 37.33 -10.97 -14.36
CA ASP A 338 37.50 -12.33 -14.93
C ASP A 338 38.87 -12.91 -14.56
N VAL A 339 39.14 -13.10 -13.27
CA VAL A 339 40.14 -14.10 -12.84
C VAL A 339 39.62 -14.80 -11.59
N ASP A 340 38.76 -15.78 -11.79
CA ASP A 340 38.81 -17.01 -11.00
C ASP A 340 38.48 -18.18 -11.93
N GLY A 341 39.56 -18.75 -12.46
CA GLY A 341 39.51 -19.94 -13.28
C GLY A 341 39.20 -21.17 -12.46
N LEU A 342 38.27 -21.98 -12.95
CA LEU A 342 38.28 -23.42 -12.73
C LEU A 342 37.97 -24.10 -14.06
N CYS A 343 39.04 -24.28 -14.85
CA CYS A 343 39.10 -25.36 -15.82
C CYS A 343 39.19 -26.68 -15.01
N ALA A 344 38.05 -27.28 -14.71
CA ALA A 344 38.02 -28.63 -14.14
C ALA A 344 38.08 -29.65 -15.29
N GLN A 345 39.22 -30.32 -15.37
CA GLN A 345 39.49 -31.42 -16.28
C GLN A 345 38.48 -32.56 -16.07
N TYR A 346 38.06 -33.13 -17.19
CA TYR A 346 37.19 -34.29 -17.29
C TYR A 346 37.98 -35.57 -16.96
N ASP A 347 37.56 -36.31 -15.94
CA ASP A 347 38.05 -37.67 -15.64
C ASP A 347 36.85 -38.63 -15.48
N PRO A 348 36.70 -39.69 -16.29
CA PRO A 348 35.51 -40.54 -16.26
C PRO A 348 35.72 -41.82 -15.43
N GLY A 349 34.96 -41.98 -14.35
CA GLY A 349 34.60 -43.30 -13.80
C GLY A 349 34.14 -43.28 -12.32
N PRO A 350 33.58 -44.39 -11.78
CA PRO A 350 32.72 -45.40 -12.37
C PRO A 350 31.27 -45.34 -11.80
N ARG A 351 30.36 -46.04 -12.48
CA ARG A 351 28.92 -46.09 -12.22
C ARG A 351 28.57 -46.63 -10.82
N GLY A 352 27.65 -45.98 -10.11
CA GLY A 352 27.13 -46.48 -8.84
C GLY A 352 25.85 -45.80 -8.32
N ARG A 353 24.73 -46.50 -8.50
CA ARG A 353 23.46 -46.53 -7.72
C ARG A 353 22.60 -45.26 -7.61
N GLY A 354 21.35 -45.44 -8.05
CA GLY A 354 20.32 -44.41 -8.14
C GLY A 354 19.84 -43.86 -6.79
N LEU A 355 19.69 -42.54 -6.78
CA LEU A 355 18.91 -41.79 -5.81
C LEU A 355 17.67 -41.22 -6.53
N LYS A 356 16.53 -41.35 -5.87
CA LYS A 356 15.19 -41.04 -6.38
C LYS A 356 15.07 -39.56 -6.77
N ARG A 357 14.45 -39.31 -7.94
CA ARG A 357 14.06 -37.98 -8.43
C ARG A 357 13.26 -37.19 -7.38
N PRO A 358 13.60 -35.92 -7.11
CA PRO A 358 12.67 -34.98 -6.49
C PRO A 358 11.46 -34.78 -7.40
N GLN A 359 10.26 -34.68 -6.81
CA GLN A 359 9.04 -34.39 -7.55
C GLN A 359 9.10 -32.99 -8.18
N PRO A 360 8.58 -32.79 -9.40
CA PRO A 360 8.52 -31.47 -10.02
C PRO A 360 7.54 -30.57 -9.27
N LEU A 361 7.96 -29.34 -8.98
CA LEU A 361 7.04 -28.27 -8.62
C LEU A 361 6.08 -28.00 -9.80
N PRO A 362 4.80 -27.67 -9.54
CA PRO A 362 3.80 -27.56 -10.58
C PRO A 362 4.11 -26.39 -11.53
N ASP A 363 3.89 -26.68 -12.80
CA ASP A 363 4.21 -25.89 -13.98
C ASP A 363 3.56 -24.49 -13.97
N ALA A 364 4.27 -23.49 -14.47
CA ALA A 364 3.86 -22.09 -14.52
C ALA A 364 2.76 -21.79 -15.56
N SER A 365 2.27 -22.83 -16.25
CA SER A 365 1.17 -22.79 -17.20
C SER A 365 -0.22 -22.61 -16.56
N TYR A 366 -0.31 -22.70 -15.22
CA TYR A 366 -1.59 -22.60 -14.47
C TYR A 366 -2.03 -21.18 -14.09
N TYR A 367 -1.21 -20.14 -14.29
CA TYR A 367 -1.54 -18.76 -13.89
C TYR A 367 -2.08 -17.89 -15.03
N THR A 368 -2.11 -18.37 -16.27
CA THR A 368 -2.70 -17.68 -17.43
C THR A 368 -4.04 -18.29 -17.80
N ARG A 369 -5.08 -17.99 -17.03
CA ARG A 369 -6.48 -18.12 -17.50
C ARG A 369 -7.38 -17.07 -16.88
N SER A 370 -7.09 -15.79 -17.17
CA SER A 370 -8.14 -14.77 -17.14
C SER A 370 -8.82 -14.77 -18.51
N LYS A 371 -10.05 -15.27 -18.55
CA LYS A 371 -10.91 -15.23 -19.75
C LYS A 371 -11.12 -13.77 -20.16
N ARG A 372 -10.82 -13.46 -21.42
CA ARG A 372 -11.50 -12.39 -22.17
C ARG A 372 -13.00 -12.64 -22.06
N MET A 373 -13.71 -11.75 -21.36
CA MET A 373 -15.14 -11.54 -21.62
C MET A 373 -15.22 -10.67 -22.87
N GLN A 374 -15.33 -11.32 -24.03
CA GLN A 374 -15.96 -10.72 -25.20
C GLN A 374 -17.45 -10.64 -24.90
N GLY A 375 -17.97 -9.44 -24.66
CA GLY A 375 -19.40 -9.18 -24.72
C GLY A 375 -19.82 -9.17 -26.19
N SER A 376 -20.30 -10.31 -26.67
CA SER A 376 -21.17 -10.38 -27.84
C SER A 376 -22.61 -10.22 -27.35
N THR A 377 -23.32 -9.23 -27.86
CA THR A 377 -24.77 -9.13 -27.79
C THR A 377 -25.25 -8.82 -29.19
N ASP A 378 -25.48 -9.87 -29.98
CA ASP A 378 -26.51 -9.88 -31.01
C ASP A 378 -27.77 -10.50 -30.40
N CYS A 379 -28.85 -9.72 -30.36
CA CYS A 379 -30.23 -10.20 -30.24
C CYS A 379 -31.08 -9.31 -31.15
N CYS A 380 -31.30 -9.78 -32.37
CA CYS A 380 -32.41 -9.36 -33.21
C CYS A 380 -33.68 -10.16 -32.84
N VAL A 381 -34.81 -9.65 -33.36
CA VAL A 381 -36.23 -10.08 -33.22
C VAL A 381 -36.93 -9.34 -32.08
N GLY A 382 -37.76 -8.30 -32.27
CA GLY A 382 -38.54 -7.88 -33.44
C GLY A 382 -39.99 -8.34 -33.30
N ASN A 383 -40.89 -7.46 -32.85
CA ASN A 383 -42.03 -6.98 -33.65
C ASN A 383 -43.07 -6.22 -32.82
N GLY A 384 -43.55 -5.13 -33.43
CA GLY A 384 -45.00 -4.87 -33.51
C GLY A 384 -45.48 -3.57 -32.89
N SER A 385 -45.50 -2.49 -33.67
CA SER A 385 -46.58 -1.50 -33.69
C SER A 385 -46.50 -0.60 -34.94
N ASN A 386 -47.30 -0.98 -35.94
CA ASN A 386 -48.15 -0.17 -36.84
C ASN A 386 -47.59 0.93 -37.76
N VAL A 387 -48.02 0.75 -39.02
CA VAL A 387 -48.13 1.63 -40.21
C VAL A 387 -46.91 1.73 -41.10
#